data_AF-A0A419GGX0-F1
#
_entry.id   AF-A0A419GGX0-F1
#
_cell.length_a   1.000
_cell.length_b   1.000
_cell.length_c   1.000
_cell.angle_alpha   90.00
_cell.angle_beta   90.00
_cell.angle_gamma   90.00
#
_symmetry.space_group_name_H-M   'P 1'
#
loop_
_entity.id
_entity.type
_entity.pdbx_description
1 polymer ?
#
loop_
_entity_poly.entity_id
_entity_poly.type
_entity_poly.pdbx_seq_one_letter_code
_entity_poly.pdbx_strand_id
1 'polypeptide(L)'
;GVQTESAISAYESFKNKKISDKLPLPTLADGIAVGRVGEKTFEMMNKHVDEMLLVKEDSIAMAILLFLERKKLVVEGAGAVPLAALIENKDKFKGKKIVLVISGGNIDFTLIDRIIHKGLVTSGRIAVFEVVVDDIPGSLHYVTGVIALHRGNVLSVVHDRLAGDLSVGKTKVVFTVEVKGRAHLEEILSELKAKGFGVRRI
;
A
#
# COMPACT_ATOMS: atom_id res chain seq x y z
N GLY A 1 -12.21 -19.97 -6.81
CA GLY A 1 -10.96 -19.74 -6.07
C GLY A 1 -10.40 -18.37 -6.41
N VAL A 2 -9.35 -17.95 -5.71
CA VAL A 2 -8.69 -16.66 -5.95
C VAL A 2 -7.19 -16.87 -5.81
N GLN A 3 -6.40 -16.26 -6.70
CA GLN A 3 -4.93 -16.21 -6.62
C GLN A 3 -4.43 -14.76 -6.78
N THR A 4 -3.18 -14.50 -6.39
CA THR A 4 -2.49 -13.26 -6.79
C THR A 4 -2.09 -13.33 -8.26
N GLU A 5 -2.06 -12.18 -8.95
CA GLU A 5 -1.44 -12.03 -10.28
C GLU A 5 0.05 -12.44 -10.30
N SER A 6 0.73 -12.45 -9.15
CA SER A 6 2.11 -12.91 -9.03
C SER A 6 2.25 -14.44 -8.98
N ALA A 7 1.19 -15.21 -8.75
CA ALA A 7 1.23 -16.67 -8.63
C ALA A 7 -0.01 -17.33 -9.25
N ILE A 8 0.00 -17.48 -10.57
CA ILE A 8 -1.19 -17.77 -11.38
C ILE A 8 -1.33 -19.24 -11.82
N SER A 9 -0.55 -20.16 -11.25
CA SER A 9 -0.46 -21.55 -11.71
C SER A 9 -1.83 -22.26 -11.71
N ALA A 10 -2.63 -22.10 -10.67
CA ALA A 10 -3.95 -22.73 -10.56
C ALA A 10 -5.00 -22.02 -11.44
N TYR A 11 -4.93 -20.70 -11.58
CA TYR A 11 -5.78 -19.92 -12.47
C TYR A 11 -5.58 -20.35 -13.93
N GLU A 12 -4.34 -20.41 -14.41
CA GLU A 12 -4.01 -20.86 -15.76
C GLU A 12 -4.42 -22.33 -15.95
N SER A 13 -4.16 -23.18 -14.95
CA SER A 13 -4.56 -24.58 -15.02
C SER A 13 -6.07 -24.74 -15.16
N PHE A 14 -6.84 -24.02 -14.34
CA PHE A 14 -8.30 -24.03 -14.36
C PHE A 14 -8.88 -23.52 -15.69
N LYS A 15 -8.31 -22.44 -16.21
CA LYS A 15 -8.71 -21.83 -17.49
C LYS A 15 -8.44 -22.74 -18.67
N ASN A 16 -7.27 -23.37 -18.72
CA ASN A 16 -6.83 -24.20 -19.84
C ASN A 16 -7.28 -25.66 -19.72
N LYS A 17 -7.97 -26.03 -18.64
CA LYS A 17 -8.36 -27.42 -18.32
C LYS A 17 -7.18 -28.40 -18.39
N LYS A 18 -5.97 -27.91 -18.08
CA LYS A 18 -4.73 -28.69 -18.06
C LYS A 18 -3.75 -28.07 -17.07
N ILE A 19 -3.08 -28.91 -16.27
CA ILE A 19 -2.05 -28.46 -15.33
C ILE A 19 -0.96 -27.68 -16.08
N SER A 20 -0.69 -26.48 -15.58
CA SER A 20 0.26 -25.53 -16.12
C SER A 20 1.28 -25.14 -15.04
N ASP A 21 2.56 -25.19 -15.40
CA ASP A 21 3.66 -24.76 -14.55
C ASP A 21 3.96 -23.28 -14.79
N LYS A 22 3.96 -22.48 -13.71
CA LYS A 22 4.25 -21.05 -13.74
C LYS A 22 5.03 -20.67 -12.49
N LEU A 23 6.28 -20.28 -12.65
CA LEU A 23 7.08 -19.83 -11.51
C LEU A 23 6.44 -18.57 -10.90
N PRO A 24 6.19 -18.55 -9.58
CA PRO A 24 5.64 -17.38 -8.92
C PRO A 24 6.65 -16.23 -8.88
N LEU A 25 6.16 -15.01 -9.00
CA LEU A 25 6.88 -13.78 -8.70
C LEU A 25 6.78 -13.45 -7.20
N PRO A 26 7.63 -12.55 -6.67
CA PRO A 26 7.49 -12.05 -5.31
C PRO A 26 6.07 -11.54 -5.03
N THR A 27 5.51 -11.95 -3.89
CA THR A 27 4.13 -11.64 -3.49
C THR A 27 4.00 -11.55 -1.98
N LEU A 28 3.05 -10.75 -1.52
CA LEU A 28 2.57 -10.70 -0.14
C LEU A 28 1.86 -12.00 0.27
N ALA A 29 1.35 -12.78 -0.69
CA ALA A 29 0.59 -14.01 -0.47
C ALA A 29 1.47 -15.25 -0.71
N ASP A 30 2.55 -15.35 0.05
CA ASP A 30 3.53 -16.43 0.01
C ASP A 30 2.92 -17.84 0.21
N GLY A 31 1.94 -17.97 1.10
CA GLY A 31 1.22 -19.23 1.33
C GLY A 31 0.49 -19.81 0.11
N ILE A 32 0.29 -19.01 -0.95
CA ILE A 32 -0.28 -19.46 -2.23
C ILE A 32 0.67 -19.24 -3.42
N ALA A 33 1.94 -18.90 -3.16
CA ALA A 33 2.98 -18.71 -4.17
C ALA A 33 3.51 -20.07 -4.68
N VAL A 34 2.62 -20.85 -5.30
CA VAL A 34 2.90 -22.22 -5.74
C VAL A 34 3.03 -22.28 -7.25
N GLY A 35 4.11 -22.88 -7.75
CA GLY A 35 4.40 -22.89 -9.19
C GLY A 35 3.61 -23.91 -10.02
N ARG A 36 3.03 -24.92 -9.36
CA ARG A 36 2.26 -26.00 -10.00
C ARG A 36 1.18 -26.49 -9.05
N VAL A 37 -0.05 -26.60 -9.55
CA VAL A 37 -1.16 -27.20 -8.79
C VAL A 37 -1.00 -28.73 -8.69
N GLY A 38 -1.35 -29.32 -7.55
CA GLY A 38 -1.36 -30.77 -7.38
C GLY A 38 -2.42 -31.46 -8.25
N GLU A 39 -2.17 -32.71 -8.67
CA GLU A 39 -3.05 -33.42 -9.60
C GLU A 39 -4.44 -33.69 -9.02
N LYS A 40 -4.51 -34.21 -7.79
CA LYS A 40 -5.78 -34.46 -7.09
C LYS A 40 -6.57 -33.18 -6.83
N THR A 41 -5.89 -32.10 -6.46
CA THR A 41 -6.56 -30.82 -6.21
C THR A 41 -7.01 -30.16 -7.51
N PHE A 42 -6.27 -30.34 -8.61
CA PHE A 42 -6.69 -29.91 -9.94
C PHE A 42 -7.96 -30.62 -10.42
N GLU A 43 -8.06 -31.93 -10.22
CA GLU A 43 -9.27 -32.69 -10.52
C GLU A 43 -10.48 -32.17 -9.73
N MET A 44 -10.32 -32.04 -8.41
CA MET A 44 -11.37 -31.49 -7.54
C MET A 44 -11.76 -30.06 -7.91
N MET A 45 -10.77 -29.22 -8.22
CA MET A 45 -10.99 -27.83 -8.65
C MET A 45 -11.84 -27.77 -9.92
N ASN A 46 -11.56 -28.60 -10.92
CA ASN A 46 -12.37 -28.61 -12.15
C ASN A 46 -13.80 -29.09 -11.94
N LYS A 47 -14.05 -29.93 -10.94
CA LYS A 47 -15.38 -30.46 -10.63
C LYS A 47 -16.22 -29.50 -9.79
N HIS A 48 -15.60 -28.72 -8.91
CA HIS A 48 -16.30 -28.00 -7.84
C HIS A 48 -16.12 -26.49 -7.81
N VAL A 49 -15.15 -25.93 -8.54
CA VAL A 49 -14.92 -24.48 -8.57
C VAL A 49 -15.59 -23.89 -9.81
N ASP A 50 -16.50 -22.93 -9.59
CA ASP A 50 -17.18 -22.23 -10.68
C ASP A 50 -16.27 -21.24 -11.41
N GLU A 51 -15.40 -20.56 -10.67
CA GLU A 51 -14.58 -19.48 -11.20
C GLU A 51 -13.28 -19.30 -10.42
N MET A 52 -12.22 -18.86 -11.12
CA MET A 52 -10.98 -18.38 -10.53
C MET A 52 -10.80 -16.89 -10.79
N LEU A 53 -10.47 -16.11 -9.76
CA LEU A 53 -10.15 -14.68 -9.87
C LEU A 53 -8.66 -14.44 -9.60
N LEU A 54 -8.11 -13.39 -10.20
CA LEU A 54 -6.80 -12.86 -9.89
C LEU A 54 -6.94 -11.53 -9.14
N VAL A 55 -5.98 -11.22 -8.28
CA VAL A 55 -5.92 -9.96 -7.52
C VAL A 55 -4.51 -9.39 -7.50
N LYS A 56 -4.42 -8.07 -7.38
CA LYS A 56 -3.15 -7.33 -7.34
C LYS A 56 -2.58 -7.28 -5.93
N GLU A 57 -1.26 -7.18 -5.85
CA GLU A 57 -0.51 -6.99 -4.60
C GLU A 57 -1.02 -5.78 -3.79
N ASP A 58 -1.33 -4.66 -4.46
CA ASP A 58 -1.86 -3.46 -3.80
C ASP A 58 -3.23 -3.71 -3.15
N SER A 59 -4.07 -4.55 -3.76
CA SER A 59 -5.37 -4.93 -3.20
C SER A 59 -5.23 -5.91 -2.04
N ILE A 60 -4.22 -6.79 -2.07
CA ILE A 60 -3.87 -7.66 -0.93
C ILE A 60 -3.40 -6.80 0.25
N ALA A 61 -2.51 -5.84 0.03
CA ALA A 61 -2.06 -4.91 1.06
C ALA A 61 -3.23 -4.10 1.65
N MET A 62 -4.13 -3.59 0.80
CA MET A 62 -5.34 -2.88 1.24
C MET A 62 -6.28 -3.80 2.04
N ALA A 63 -6.44 -5.06 1.64
CA ALA A 63 -7.24 -6.03 2.36
C ALA A 63 -6.68 -6.31 3.77
N ILE A 64 -5.36 -6.51 3.90
CA ILE A 64 -4.67 -6.66 5.19
C ILE A 64 -4.95 -5.43 6.07
N LEU A 65 -4.77 -4.23 5.53
CA LEU A 65 -5.02 -2.98 6.26
C LEU A 65 -6.48 -2.90 6.73
N LEU A 66 -7.45 -3.25 5.89
CA LEU A 66 -8.86 -3.22 6.25
C LEU A 66 -9.22 -4.25 7.33
N PHE A 67 -8.61 -5.45 7.30
CA PHE A 67 -8.76 -6.42 8.39
C PHE A 67 -8.25 -5.85 9.72
N LEU A 68 -7.07 -5.24 9.71
CA LEU A 68 -6.51 -4.58 10.90
C LEU A 68 -7.36 -3.41 11.38
N GLU A 69 -7.78 -2.51 10.50
CA GLU A 69 -8.51 -1.30 10.88
C GLU A 69 -9.94 -1.60 11.34
N ARG A 70 -10.67 -2.44 10.59
CA ARG A 70 -12.12 -2.62 10.76
C ARG A 70 -12.50 -3.84 11.57
N LYS A 71 -11.68 -4.89 11.54
CA LYS A 71 -11.96 -6.16 12.22
C LYS A 71 -11.00 -6.45 13.36
N LYS A 72 -9.89 -5.70 13.46
CA LYS A 72 -8.81 -5.92 14.45
C LYS A 72 -8.21 -7.32 14.34
N LEU A 73 -8.18 -7.87 13.12
CA LEU A 73 -7.61 -9.18 12.82
C LEU A 73 -6.25 -9.00 12.15
N VAL A 74 -5.28 -9.77 12.62
CA VAL A 74 -3.98 -9.94 11.95
C VAL A 74 -4.15 -11.07 10.93
N VAL A 75 -3.99 -10.75 9.65
CA VAL A 75 -4.24 -11.66 8.52
C VAL A 75 -3.04 -11.63 7.59
N GLU A 76 -2.55 -12.80 7.19
CA GLU A 76 -1.46 -12.92 6.21
C GLU A 76 -1.92 -12.63 4.78
N GLY A 77 -0.99 -12.45 3.83
CA GLY A 77 -1.38 -12.11 2.46
C GLY A 77 -2.29 -13.14 1.80
N ALA A 78 -2.00 -14.44 1.94
CA ALA A 78 -2.86 -15.51 1.43
C ALA A 78 -4.27 -15.47 2.06
N GLY A 79 -4.35 -15.25 3.37
CA GLY A 79 -5.63 -15.09 4.08
C GLY A 79 -6.40 -13.83 3.69
N ALA A 80 -5.72 -12.81 3.16
CA ALA A 80 -6.33 -11.55 2.75
C ALA A 80 -6.84 -11.53 1.30
N VAL A 81 -6.35 -12.44 0.45
CA VAL A 81 -6.70 -12.54 -0.97
C VAL A 81 -8.22 -12.59 -1.24
N PRO A 82 -9.06 -13.30 -0.46
CA PRO A 82 -10.52 -13.29 -0.67
C PRO A 82 -11.16 -11.90 -0.49
N LEU A 83 -10.67 -11.10 0.46
CA LEU A 83 -11.14 -9.72 0.62
C LEU A 83 -10.59 -8.82 -0.50
N ALA A 84 -9.36 -9.03 -0.95
CA ALA A 84 -8.80 -8.32 -2.10
C ALA A 84 -9.67 -8.53 -3.35
N ALA A 85 -10.14 -9.75 -3.60
CA ALA A 85 -11.03 -10.04 -4.72
C ALA A 85 -12.34 -9.27 -4.63
N LEU A 86 -12.90 -9.16 -3.42
CA LEU A 86 -14.11 -8.39 -3.17
C LEU A 86 -13.90 -6.88 -3.39
N ILE A 87 -12.73 -6.35 -3.01
CA ILE A 87 -12.37 -4.94 -3.21
C ILE A 87 -12.27 -4.59 -4.69
N GLU A 88 -11.67 -5.46 -5.50
CA GLU A 88 -11.52 -5.24 -6.95
C GLU A 88 -12.81 -5.47 -7.73
N ASN A 89 -13.70 -6.34 -7.23
CA ASN A 89 -14.91 -6.77 -7.95
C ASN A 89 -16.20 -6.36 -7.23
N LYS A 90 -16.24 -5.16 -6.62
CA LYS A 90 -17.37 -4.71 -5.78
C LYS A 90 -18.73 -4.85 -6.46
N ASP A 91 -18.83 -4.45 -7.72
CA ASP A 91 -20.12 -4.47 -8.44
C ASP A 91 -20.64 -5.88 -8.67
N LYS A 92 -19.74 -6.84 -8.96
CA LYS A 92 -20.08 -8.26 -9.13
C LYS A 92 -20.71 -8.89 -7.88
N PHE A 93 -20.30 -8.39 -6.73
CA PHE A 93 -20.62 -8.94 -5.41
C PHE A 93 -21.66 -8.10 -4.65
N LYS A 94 -22.07 -6.96 -5.20
CA LYS A 94 -23.02 -6.03 -4.58
C LYS A 94 -24.36 -6.71 -4.28
N GLY A 95 -24.86 -6.50 -3.06
CA GLY A 95 -26.16 -7.04 -2.62
C GLY A 95 -26.19 -8.55 -2.33
N LYS A 96 -25.06 -9.26 -2.49
CA LYS A 96 -24.98 -10.70 -2.21
C LYS A 96 -24.53 -10.94 -0.76
N LYS A 97 -24.91 -12.11 -0.22
CA LYS A 97 -24.34 -12.62 1.03
C LYS A 97 -23.04 -13.35 0.70
N ILE A 98 -21.94 -12.96 1.35
CA ILE A 98 -20.60 -13.41 1.01
C ILE A 98 -19.91 -13.91 2.28
N VAL A 99 -19.27 -15.06 2.17
CA VAL A 99 -18.40 -15.61 3.21
C VAL A 99 -16.98 -15.60 2.66
N LEU A 100 -16.06 -15.00 3.41
CA LEU A 100 -14.64 -14.98 3.09
C LEU A 100 -13.92 -15.96 4.03
N VAL A 101 -13.10 -16.84 3.48
CA VAL A 101 -12.26 -17.74 4.26
C VAL A 101 -10.95 -17.03 4.58
N ILE A 102 -10.66 -16.87 5.87
CA ILE A 102 -9.37 -16.34 6.34
C ILE A 102 -8.49 -17.55 6.66
N SER A 103 -7.57 -17.89 5.75
CA SER A 103 -6.79 -19.13 5.84
C SER A 103 -5.67 -19.11 6.88
N GLY A 104 -5.17 -17.92 7.24
CA GLY A 104 -4.03 -17.78 8.14
C GLY A 104 -3.76 -16.34 8.56
N GLY A 105 -2.90 -16.22 9.58
CA GLY A 105 -2.50 -14.95 10.19
C GLY A 105 -1.01 -14.91 10.53
N ASN A 106 -0.20 -15.79 9.93
CA ASN A 106 1.23 -15.85 10.19
C ASN A 106 1.96 -14.81 9.33
N ILE A 107 1.92 -13.56 9.77
CA ILE A 107 2.50 -12.42 9.06
C ILE A 107 3.55 -11.73 9.91
N ASP A 108 4.65 -11.36 9.26
CA ASP A 108 5.74 -10.63 9.89
C ASP A 108 5.36 -9.17 10.20
N PHE A 109 5.70 -8.70 11.40
CA PHE A 109 5.34 -7.34 11.85
C PHE A 109 6.03 -6.23 11.04
N THR A 110 7.21 -6.47 10.47
CA THR A 110 7.86 -5.49 9.59
C THR A 110 7.10 -5.37 8.26
N LEU A 111 6.41 -6.42 7.82
CA LEU A 111 5.53 -6.34 6.66
C LEU A 111 4.25 -5.55 7.00
N ILE A 112 3.65 -5.81 8.16
CA ILE A 112 2.49 -5.05 8.64
C ILE A 112 2.82 -3.56 8.72
N ASP A 113 3.96 -3.21 9.32
CA ASP A 113 4.43 -1.83 9.44
C ASP A 113 4.51 -1.13 8.07
N ARG A 114 5.18 -1.76 7.10
CA ARG A 114 5.25 -1.25 5.71
C ARG A 114 3.88 -1.06 5.07
N ILE A 115 2.95 -2.00 5.28
CA ILE A 115 1.57 -1.92 4.76
C ILE A 115 0.82 -0.76 5.42
N ILE A 116 0.95 -0.58 6.74
CA ILE A 116 0.34 0.54 7.47
C ILE A 116 0.88 1.85 6.93
N HIS A 117 2.20 2.02 6.84
CA HIS A 117 2.80 3.23 6.31
C HIS A 117 2.33 3.55 4.88
N LYS A 118 2.37 2.57 3.96
CA LYS A 118 1.87 2.74 2.59
C LYS A 118 0.37 3.09 2.56
N GLY A 119 -0.42 2.45 3.42
CA GLY A 119 -1.85 2.69 3.59
C GLY A 119 -2.19 4.09 4.09
N LEU A 120 -1.45 4.58 5.09
CA LEU A 120 -1.58 5.93 5.63
C LEU A 120 -1.21 6.99 4.59
N VAL A 121 -0.17 6.76 3.78
CA VAL A 121 0.20 7.64 2.65
C VAL A 121 -0.90 7.64 1.58
N THR A 122 -1.35 6.47 1.15
CA THR A 122 -2.36 6.32 0.08
C THR A 122 -3.70 6.98 0.45
N SER A 123 -4.11 6.82 1.71
CA SER A 123 -5.33 7.44 2.27
C SER A 123 -5.17 8.93 2.57
N GLY A 124 -3.96 9.49 2.44
CA GLY A 124 -3.68 10.90 2.70
C GLY A 124 -3.75 11.26 4.18
N ARG A 125 -3.48 10.31 5.09
CA ARG A 125 -3.28 10.53 6.52
C ARG A 125 -1.82 10.86 6.86
N ILE A 126 -0.89 10.36 6.06
CA ILE A 126 0.51 10.76 6.06
C ILE A 126 0.84 11.37 4.69
N ALA A 127 1.66 12.40 4.68
CA ALA A 127 2.18 13.04 3.49
C ALA A 127 3.70 13.11 3.56
N VAL A 128 4.34 12.91 2.41
CA VAL A 128 5.79 13.13 2.24
C VAL A 128 5.95 14.22 1.18
N PHE A 129 6.72 15.25 1.51
CA PHE A 129 7.02 16.33 0.57
C PHE A 129 8.41 16.90 0.84
N GLU A 130 8.96 17.47 -0.21
CA GLU A 130 10.26 18.13 -0.23
C GLU A 130 10.07 19.64 -0.19
N VAL A 131 10.91 20.31 0.58
CA VAL A 131 11.04 21.76 0.63
C VAL A 131 12.49 22.15 0.41
N VAL A 132 12.72 23.08 -0.52
CA VAL A 132 14.03 23.72 -0.70
C VAL A 132 14.07 24.98 0.17
N VAL A 133 15.07 25.06 1.05
CA VAL A 133 15.28 26.18 1.97
C VAL A 133 16.68 26.76 1.82
N ASP A 134 16.88 28.00 2.28
CA ASP A 134 18.21 28.57 2.45
C ASP A 134 18.95 27.88 3.60
N ASP A 135 20.23 27.57 3.42
CA ASP A 135 21.09 26.96 4.46
C ASP A 135 21.60 28.05 5.42
N ILE A 136 20.65 28.69 6.12
CA ILE A 136 20.87 29.71 7.13
C ILE A 136 20.07 29.39 8.40
N PRO A 137 20.48 29.91 9.58
CA PRO A 137 19.71 29.75 10.81
C PRO A 137 18.26 30.24 10.67
N GLY A 138 17.31 29.46 11.18
CA GLY A 138 15.88 29.81 11.19
C GLY A 138 15.08 29.27 10.00
N SER A 139 15.70 28.87 8.89
CA SER A 139 14.99 28.32 7.72
C SER A 139 14.07 27.14 8.05
N LEU A 140 14.57 26.16 8.81
CA LEU A 140 13.77 25.02 9.24
C LEU A 140 12.65 25.42 10.21
N HIS A 141 12.88 26.44 11.06
CA HIS A 141 11.88 26.96 11.97
C HIS A 141 10.70 27.58 11.21
N TYR A 142 10.94 28.30 10.12
CA TYR A 142 9.85 28.85 9.30
C TYR A 142 8.97 27.75 8.69
N VAL A 143 9.57 26.70 8.13
CA VAL A 143 8.81 25.60 7.53
C VAL A 143 8.02 24.83 8.58
N THR A 144 8.66 24.45 9.69
CA THR A 144 7.98 23.74 10.79
C THR A 144 6.92 24.61 11.48
N GLY A 145 7.11 25.93 11.53
CA GLY A 145 6.12 26.90 12.02
C GLY A 145 4.85 26.94 11.18
N VAL A 146 4.98 26.89 9.84
CA VAL A 146 3.81 26.78 8.94
C VAL A 146 3.08 25.45 9.16
N ILE A 147 3.80 24.33 9.21
CA ILE A 147 3.19 23.02 9.48
C ILE A 147 2.42 23.04 10.81
N ALA A 148 3.03 23.61 11.86
CA ALA A 148 2.42 23.74 13.17
C ALA A 148 1.17 24.64 13.18
N LEU A 149 1.19 25.77 12.44
CA LEU A 149 0.05 26.69 12.33
C LEU A 149 -1.19 26.00 11.76
N HIS A 150 -1.00 25.15 10.76
CA HIS A 150 -2.08 24.33 10.18
C HIS A 150 -2.42 23.09 11.01
N ARG A 151 -1.70 22.82 12.10
CA ARG A 151 -1.85 21.63 12.96
C ARG A 151 -1.49 20.31 12.24
N GLY A 152 -0.49 20.35 11.35
CA GLY A 152 0.20 19.15 10.89
C GLY A 152 1.17 18.65 11.97
N ASN A 153 1.30 17.33 12.10
CA ASN A 153 2.26 16.74 13.04
C ASN A 153 3.48 16.22 12.28
N VAL A 154 4.67 16.73 12.60
CA VAL A 154 5.91 16.32 11.93
C VAL A 154 6.37 14.98 12.51
N LEU A 155 6.41 13.95 11.69
CA LEU A 155 6.87 12.60 12.06
C LEU A 155 8.37 12.42 11.77
N SER A 156 8.86 13.01 10.69
CA SER A 156 10.27 12.93 10.30
C SER A 156 10.71 14.15 9.51
N VAL A 157 11.97 14.53 9.69
CA VAL A 157 12.66 15.57 8.92
C VAL A 157 14.01 15.01 8.50
N VAL A 158 14.28 14.99 7.19
CA VAL A 158 15.57 14.57 6.64
C VAL A 158 16.16 15.73 5.87
N HIS A 159 17.34 16.19 6.30
CA HIS A 159 18.12 17.21 5.60
C HIS A 159 19.12 16.55 4.66
N ASP A 160 19.06 16.90 3.38
CA ASP A 160 20.07 16.55 2.40
C ASP A 160 20.83 17.81 1.99
N ARG A 161 22.06 17.94 2.51
CA ARG A 161 23.00 19.02 2.21
C ARG A 161 23.96 18.68 1.08
N LEU A 162 23.98 17.43 0.63
CA LEU A 162 24.95 16.91 -0.34
C LEU A 162 24.32 16.65 -1.71
N ALA A 163 23.02 16.94 -1.86
CA ALA A 163 22.31 16.84 -3.13
C ALA A 163 22.95 17.76 -4.19
N GLY A 164 23.64 17.16 -5.16
CA GLY A 164 24.43 17.86 -6.19
C GLY A 164 23.62 18.66 -7.21
N ASP A 165 22.29 18.71 -7.08
CA ASP A 165 21.37 19.45 -7.94
C ASP A 165 21.01 20.85 -7.41
N LEU A 166 21.53 21.24 -6.25
CA LEU A 166 21.21 22.52 -5.60
C LEU A 166 22.32 23.56 -5.76
N SER A 167 21.92 24.82 -5.93
CA SER A 167 22.86 25.94 -5.85
C SER A 167 23.48 26.03 -4.46
N VAL A 168 24.74 26.46 -4.39
CA VAL A 168 25.45 26.73 -3.13
C VAL A 168 24.59 27.61 -2.20
N GLY A 169 24.46 27.21 -0.94
CA GLY A 169 23.66 27.93 0.06
C GLY A 169 22.18 27.54 0.12
N LYS A 170 21.74 26.55 -0.67
CA LYS A 170 20.41 25.91 -0.54
C LYS A 170 20.54 24.52 0.06
N THR A 171 19.47 24.07 0.69
CA THR A 171 19.36 22.73 1.28
C THR A 171 17.98 22.16 0.97
N LYS A 172 17.94 20.85 0.74
CA LYS A 172 16.71 20.11 0.51
C LYS A 172 16.29 19.43 1.80
N VAL A 173 15.03 19.60 2.17
CA VAL A 173 14.45 19.05 3.40
C VAL A 173 13.25 18.21 3.03
N VAL A 174 13.29 16.93 3.36
CA VAL A 174 12.16 16.02 3.18
C VAL A 174 11.40 15.93 4.50
N PHE A 175 10.12 16.26 4.46
CA PHE A 175 9.21 16.17 5.59
C PHE A 175 8.27 14.98 5.41
N THR A 176 8.10 14.21 6.49
CA THR A 176 6.99 13.29 6.66
C THR A 176 6.06 13.86 7.72
N VAL A 177 4.81 14.15 7.32
CA VAL A 177 3.84 14.86 8.16
C VAL A 177 2.53 14.06 8.22
N GLU A 178 1.97 13.93 9.41
CA GLU A 178 0.61 13.45 9.60
C GLU A 178 -0.38 14.60 9.33
N VAL A 179 -1.37 14.35 8.48
CA VAL A 179 -2.37 15.31 8.01
C VAL A 179 -3.78 14.72 8.07
N LYS A 180 -4.79 15.57 7.93
CA LYS A 180 -6.21 15.21 8.11
C LYS A 180 -6.89 14.91 6.77
N GLY A 181 -6.14 14.40 5.81
CA GLY A 181 -6.58 14.24 4.43
C GLY A 181 -5.86 15.17 3.46
N ARG A 182 -6.16 14.98 2.17
CA ARG A 182 -5.50 15.69 1.06
C ARG A 182 -5.72 17.21 1.09
N ALA A 183 -6.92 17.67 1.44
CA ALA A 183 -7.21 19.10 1.52
C ALA A 183 -6.33 19.82 2.56
N HIS A 184 -6.19 19.22 3.75
CA HIS A 184 -5.32 19.76 4.80
C HIS A 184 -3.84 19.81 4.36
N LEU A 185 -3.37 18.80 3.61
CA LEU A 185 -2.04 18.85 3.00
C LEU A 185 -1.91 20.04 2.04
N GLU A 186 -2.87 20.22 1.12
CA GLU A 186 -2.81 21.31 0.13
C GLU A 186 -2.81 22.70 0.78
N GLU A 187 -3.50 22.89 1.91
CA GLU A 187 -3.43 24.12 2.71
C GLU A 187 -2.00 24.40 3.18
N ILE A 188 -1.33 23.39 3.77
CA ILE A 188 0.07 23.50 4.22
C ILE A 188 1.00 23.82 3.05
N LEU A 189 0.89 23.09 1.93
CA LEU A 189 1.77 23.29 0.78
C LEU A 189 1.55 24.66 0.13
N SER A 190 0.31 25.16 0.13
CA SER A 190 -0.02 26.47 -0.43
C SER A 190 0.55 27.61 0.41
N GLU A 191 0.44 27.54 1.74
CA GLU A 191 1.05 28.53 2.64
C GLU A 191 2.58 28.53 2.52
N LEU A 192 3.22 27.36 2.41
CA LEU A 192 4.66 27.27 2.17
C LEU A 192 5.07 27.93 0.85
N LYS A 193 4.33 27.69 -0.24
CA LYS A 193 4.57 28.35 -1.54
C LYS A 193 4.35 29.85 -1.46
N ALA A 194 3.31 30.31 -0.76
CA ALA A 194 3.03 31.73 -0.57
C ALA A 194 4.15 32.47 0.19
N LYS A 195 4.85 31.76 1.10
CA LYS A 195 6.06 32.27 1.78
C LYS A 195 7.35 32.15 0.96
N GLY A 196 7.27 31.72 -0.30
CA GLY A 196 8.41 31.67 -1.22
C GLY A 196 9.23 30.37 -1.19
N PHE A 197 8.76 29.33 -0.48
CA PHE A 197 9.45 28.04 -0.47
C PHE A 197 9.17 27.24 -1.75
N GLY A 198 10.20 26.60 -2.30
CA GLY A 198 10.05 25.62 -3.37
C GLY A 198 9.58 24.30 -2.79
N VAL A 199 8.37 23.85 -3.14
CA VAL A 199 7.74 22.66 -2.56
C VAL A 199 7.39 21.64 -3.65
N ARG A 200 7.79 20.38 -3.45
CA ARG A 200 7.49 19.26 -4.35
C ARG A 200 6.95 18.07 -3.56
N ARG A 201 5.84 17.49 -4.00
CA ARG A 201 5.30 16.26 -3.41
C ARG A 201 6.08 15.03 -3.92
N ILE A 202 6.27 14.05 -3.04
CA ILE A 202 6.91 12.76 -3.35
C ILE A 202 5.83 11.66 -3.30
#